data_AF-D4CDH2-F1
#
_entry.id   AF-D4CDH2-F1
#
_cell.length_a   1.000
_cell.length_b   1.000
_cell.length_c   1.000
_cell.angle_alpha   90.00
_cell.angle_beta   90.00
_cell.angle_gamma   90.00
#
_symmetry.space_group_name_H-M   'P 1'
#
loop_
_entity.id
_entity.type
_entity.pdbx_description
1 polymer ?
#
loop_
_entity_poly.entity_id
_entity_poly.type
_entity_poly.pdbx_seq_one_letter_code
_entity_poly.pdbx_strand_id
1 'polypeptide(L)'
;MIDDAVNIRGIKRAAVDNAGIVPPPPCAPSTGKRIAIIGGGPSGLSAAYYLQLMGHQTTVFEKRSKLGGMLLYGIPSYRLPRERLQEDVDAILKTGVEVKTDTAVGSEPGQVSMDLLRREYDAVYISIGAHTQIRRWELRGRMPRASSRLWKCSERSDADGCLISQERESVSSAAATWPWT
;
A
#
# COMPACT_ATOMS: atom_id res chain seq x y z
N MET A 1 38.91 -1.53 27.93
CA MET A 1 38.12 -0.31 27.65
C MET A 1 37.42 -0.59 26.33
N ILE A 2 36.11 -0.76 26.35
CA ILE A 2 35.29 -0.97 25.15
C ILE A 2 34.48 0.32 25.01
N ASP A 3 34.66 1.01 23.89
CA ASP A 3 33.93 2.23 23.56
C ASP A 3 32.45 1.95 23.27
N ASP A 4 31.65 3.02 23.22
CA ASP A 4 30.24 2.97 22.86
C ASP A 4 30.00 2.54 21.40
N ALA A 5 28.77 2.11 21.12
CA ALA A 5 28.36 1.72 19.78
C ALA A 5 28.42 2.90 18.79
N VAL A 6 28.90 2.62 17.58
CA VAL A 6 29.00 3.61 16.50
C VAL A 6 27.60 4.05 16.04
N ASN A 7 27.39 5.36 15.94
CA ASN A 7 26.15 5.93 15.43
C ASN A 7 26.06 5.88 13.89
N ILE A 8 25.86 4.69 13.34
CA ILE A 8 25.77 4.44 11.89
C ILE A 8 24.65 5.28 11.24
N ARG A 9 23.49 5.41 11.91
CA ARG A 9 22.36 6.21 11.42
C ARG A 9 22.74 7.68 11.29
N GLY A 10 23.41 8.24 12.29
CA GLY A 10 23.84 9.63 12.30
C GLY A 10 24.83 9.93 11.18
N ILE A 11 25.81 9.05 10.99
CA ILE A 11 26.79 9.17 9.91
C ILE A 11 26.13 9.09 8.54
N LYS A 12 25.22 8.12 8.32
CA LYS A 12 24.47 8.01 7.06
C LYS A 12 23.63 9.26 6.79
N ARG A 13 22.93 9.76 7.80
CA ARG A 13 22.12 10.98 7.66
C ARG A 13 23.00 12.17 7.30
N ALA A 14 24.10 12.38 8.02
CA ALA A 14 25.02 13.47 7.74
C ALA A 14 25.59 13.39 6.32
N ALA A 15 25.95 12.19 5.85
CA ALA A 15 26.44 12.01 4.49
C ALA A 15 25.38 12.39 3.44
N VAL A 16 24.13 11.94 3.59
CA VAL A 16 23.03 12.25 2.66
C VAL A 16 22.66 13.73 2.70
N ASP A 17 22.57 14.34 3.89
CA ASP A 17 22.24 15.75 4.06
C ASP A 17 23.29 16.68 3.40
N ASN A 18 24.55 16.22 3.26
CA ASN A 18 25.64 16.97 2.62
C ASN A 18 25.93 16.56 1.16
N ALA A 19 25.31 15.49 0.64
CA ALA A 19 25.62 14.95 -0.69
C ALA A 19 25.11 15.82 -1.85
N GLY A 20 24.21 16.77 -1.59
CA GLY A 20 23.59 17.59 -2.63
C GLY A 20 22.69 16.77 -3.57
N ILE A 21 22.53 17.22 -4.81
CA ILE A 21 21.69 16.55 -5.81
C ILE A 21 22.52 15.45 -6.49
N VAL A 22 22.19 14.19 -6.21
CA VAL A 22 22.78 13.03 -6.87
C VAL A 22 21.90 12.61 -8.05
N PRO A 23 22.42 12.60 -9.31
CA PRO A 23 21.65 12.13 -10.45
C PRO A 23 21.45 10.61 -10.38
N PRO A 24 20.33 10.09 -10.88
CA PRO A 24 20.13 8.64 -10.95
C PRO A 24 21.17 7.99 -11.88
N PRO A 25 21.57 6.74 -11.63
CA PRO A 25 22.48 6.01 -12.51
C PRO A 25 21.82 5.75 -13.87
N PRO A 26 22.61 5.51 -14.93
CA PRO A 26 22.08 5.24 -16.25
C PRO A 26 21.29 3.93 -16.26
N CYS A 27 20.16 3.92 -16.96
CA CYS A 27 19.34 2.72 -17.14
C CYS A 27 19.99 1.76 -18.14
N ALA A 28 19.80 0.46 -17.93
CA ALA A 28 20.15 -0.57 -18.89
C ALA A 28 19.31 -0.46 -20.19
N PRO A 29 19.73 -1.10 -21.28
CA PRO A 29 18.97 -1.11 -22.53
C PRO A 29 17.54 -1.59 -22.31
N SER A 30 16.58 -1.00 -23.03
CA SER A 30 15.18 -1.35 -22.88
C SER A 30 14.94 -2.82 -23.23
N THR A 31 14.28 -3.54 -22.32
CA THR A 31 13.90 -4.94 -22.56
C THR A 31 12.54 -5.05 -23.26
N GLY A 32 11.85 -3.93 -23.51
CA GLY A 32 10.49 -3.90 -24.06
C GLY A 32 9.37 -4.41 -23.14
N LYS A 33 9.69 -4.80 -21.90
CA LYS A 33 8.72 -5.33 -20.93
C LYS A 33 8.11 -4.20 -20.11
N ARG A 34 6.82 -4.29 -19.83
CA ARG A 34 6.05 -3.33 -19.03
C ARG A 34 5.62 -3.96 -17.71
N ILE A 35 5.85 -3.26 -16.61
CA ILE A 35 5.54 -3.75 -15.27
C ILE A 35 4.63 -2.76 -14.54
N ALA A 36 3.49 -3.26 -14.07
CA ALA A 36 2.57 -2.48 -13.24
C ALA A 36 2.91 -2.67 -11.75
N ILE A 37 3.05 -1.57 -11.02
CA ILE A 37 3.32 -1.57 -9.58
C ILE A 37 2.11 -0.97 -8.87
N ILE A 38 1.52 -1.71 -7.94
CA ILE A 38 0.35 -1.28 -7.19
C ILE A 38 0.81 -0.79 -5.82
N GLY A 39 0.67 0.52 -5.55
CA GLY A 39 1.07 1.19 -4.33
C GLY A 39 2.37 1.96 -4.46
N GLY A 40 2.32 3.27 -4.23
CA GLY A 40 3.44 4.21 -4.21
C GLY A 40 4.12 4.33 -2.84
N GLY A 41 4.17 3.24 -2.07
CA GLY A 41 4.89 3.18 -0.80
C GLY A 41 6.39 2.97 -0.98
N PRO A 42 7.18 2.84 0.11
CA PRO A 42 8.62 2.61 0.01
C PRO A 42 8.96 1.34 -0.78
N SER A 43 8.17 0.27 -0.62
CA SER A 43 8.36 -0.99 -1.34
C SER A 43 8.11 -0.82 -2.85
N GLY A 44 7.00 -0.17 -3.23
CA GLY A 44 6.64 0.04 -4.62
C GLY A 44 7.59 0.99 -5.34
N LEU A 45 7.98 2.09 -4.68
CA LEU A 45 8.94 3.05 -5.23
C LEU A 45 10.33 2.44 -5.40
N SER A 46 10.80 1.62 -4.45
CA SER A 46 12.07 0.91 -4.57
C SER A 46 12.03 -0.11 -5.71
N ALA A 47 10.95 -0.88 -5.82
CA ALA A 47 10.77 -1.82 -6.93
C ALA A 47 10.75 -1.10 -8.28
N ALA A 48 10.03 0.02 -8.39
CA ALA A 48 9.96 0.84 -9.60
C ALA A 48 11.36 1.32 -10.02
N TYR A 49 12.11 1.86 -9.08
CA TYR A 49 13.47 2.34 -9.29
C TYR A 49 14.38 1.25 -9.88
N TYR A 50 14.48 0.09 -9.22
CA TYR A 50 15.38 -0.98 -9.69
C TYR A 50 14.92 -1.60 -11.01
N LEU A 51 13.62 -1.78 -11.22
CA LEU A 51 13.08 -2.31 -12.46
C LEU A 51 13.33 -1.35 -13.64
N GLN A 52 13.18 -0.05 -13.41
CA GLN A 52 13.51 0.98 -14.41
C GLN A 52 15.00 0.95 -14.77
N LEU A 53 15.89 0.83 -13.76
CA LEU A 53 17.33 0.70 -13.99
C LEU A 53 17.71 -0.57 -14.75
N MET A 54 16.96 -1.66 -14.59
CA MET A 54 17.14 -2.90 -15.35
C MET A 54 16.59 -2.82 -16.79
N GLY A 55 16.03 -1.69 -17.21
CA GLY A 55 15.53 -1.46 -18.56
C GLY A 55 14.08 -1.90 -18.79
N HIS A 56 13.34 -2.22 -17.72
CA HIS A 56 11.90 -2.47 -17.78
C HIS A 56 11.12 -1.16 -17.63
N GLN A 57 10.09 -0.95 -18.44
CA GLN A 57 9.24 0.23 -18.28
C GLN A 57 8.27 -0.01 -17.12
N THR A 58 8.32 0.84 -16.10
CA THR A 58 7.46 0.71 -14.91
C THR A 58 6.40 1.78 -14.83
N THR A 59 5.20 1.37 -14.41
CA THR A 59 4.08 2.28 -14.12
C THR A 59 3.56 2.02 -12.70
N VAL A 60 3.64 3.03 -11.84
CA VAL A 60 3.17 2.97 -10.45
C VAL A 60 1.74 3.50 -10.37
N PHE A 61 0.84 2.68 -9.85
CA PHE A 61 -0.56 3.04 -9.57
C PHE A 61 -0.70 3.32 -8.07
N GLU A 62 -1.05 4.54 -7.71
CA GLU A 62 -1.28 4.94 -6.33
C GLU A 62 -2.73 5.41 -6.13
N LYS A 63 -3.35 4.92 -5.06
CA LYS A 63 -4.75 5.25 -4.72
C LYS A 63 -4.90 6.70 -4.25
N ARG A 64 -3.89 7.25 -3.58
CA ARG A 64 -3.90 8.62 -3.06
C ARG A 64 -3.26 9.62 -4.03
N SER A 65 -3.38 10.90 -3.71
CA SER A 65 -2.85 11.99 -4.54
C SER A 65 -1.34 12.19 -4.43
N LYS A 66 -0.68 11.62 -3.42
CA LYS A 66 0.76 11.77 -3.20
C LYS A 66 1.43 10.41 -2.96
N LEU A 67 2.63 10.29 -3.52
CA LEU A 67 3.52 9.15 -3.33
C LEU A 67 4.19 9.20 -1.94
N GLY A 68 4.75 8.07 -1.52
CA GLY A 68 5.43 7.89 -0.23
C GLY A 68 4.67 6.99 0.75
N GLY A 69 3.38 6.69 0.49
CA GLY A 69 2.59 5.78 1.31
C GLY A 69 2.64 6.12 2.80
N MET A 70 2.89 5.13 3.67
CA MET A 70 2.95 5.36 5.12
C MET A 70 4.10 6.29 5.57
N LEU A 71 5.15 6.49 4.76
CA LEU A 71 6.20 7.47 5.09
C LEU A 71 5.62 8.89 5.12
N LEU A 72 4.75 9.22 4.17
CA LEU A 72 4.10 10.52 4.10
C LEU A 72 2.90 10.62 5.05
N TYR A 73 2.08 9.57 5.12
CA TYR A 73 0.79 9.62 5.81
C TYR A 73 0.81 9.20 7.28
N GLY A 74 1.84 8.44 7.71
CA GLY A 74 1.93 7.89 9.07
C GLY A 74 2.98 8.58 9.94
N ILE A 75 4.12 8.97 9.37
CA ILE A 75 5.22 9.55 10.14
C ILE A 75 5.04 11.08 10.21
N PRO A 76 5.09 11.68 11.41
CA PRO A 76 4.95 13.12 11.55
C PRO A 76 6.18 13.87 11.00
N SER A 77 5.96 15.11 10.54
CA SER A 77 6.98 15.91 9.84
C SER A 77 8.23 16.20 10.65
N TYR A 78 8.14 16.28 11.98
CA TYR A 78 9.31 16.48 12.84
C TYR A 78 10.26 15.27 12.87
N ARG A 79 9.78 14.06 12.55
CA ARG A 79 10.64 12.87 12.40
C ARG A 79 11.14 12.66 10.98
N LEU A 80 10.31 13.00 10.00
CA LEU A 80 10.63 12.88 8.58
C LEU A 80 10.12 14.13 7.85
N PRO A 81 11.00 15.10 7.54
CA PRO A 81 10.65 16.28 6.77
C PRO A 81 10.04 15.89 5.42
N ARG A 82 8.96 16.57 5.03
CA ARG A 82 8.21 16.23 3.80
C ARG A 82 8.99 16.57 2.54
N GLU A 83 9.82 17.60 2.66
CA GLU A 83 10.67 18.13 1.60
C GLU A 83 11.73 17.09 1.23
N ARG A 84 12.41 16.51 2.23
CA ARG A 84 13.38 15.42 2.04
C ARG A 84 12.75 14.18 1.42
N LEU A 85 11.56 13.81 1.87
CA LEU A 85 10.84 12.68 1.27
C LEU A 85 10.48 12.95 -0.19
N GLN A 86 10.12 14.19 -0.53
CA GLN A 86 9.82 14.56 -1.91
C GLN A 86 11.09 14.54 -2.78
N GLU A 87 12.23 15.02 -2.26
CA GLU A 87 13.53 14.93 -2.94
C GLU A 87 13.87 13.48 -3.34
N ASP A 88 13.68 12.53 -2.41
CA ASP A 88 13.89 11.09 -2.66
C ASP A 88 12.92 10.54 -3.73
N VAL A 89 11.65 10.93 -3.67
CA VAL A 89 10.65 10.52 -4.68
C VAL A 89 11.01 11.09 -6.05
N ASP A 90 11.38 12.37 -6.12
CA ASP A 90 11.73 13.04 -7.38
C ASP A 90 12.98 12.41 -8.01
N ALA A 91 13.95 11.96 -7.19
CA ALA A 91 15.11 11.20 -7.67
C ALA A 91 14.69 9.90 -8.36
N ILE A 92 13.67 9.21 -7.83
CA ILE A 92 13.10 8.01 -8.46
C ILE A 92 12.36 8.38 -9.74
N LEU A 93 11.54 9.43 -9.75
CA LEU A 93 10.79 9.85 -10.95
C LEU A 93 11.73 10.25 -12.10
N LYS A 94 12.89 10.84 -11.79
CA LYS A 94 13.93 11.18 -12.79
C LYS A 94 14.47 9.96 -13.55
N THR A 95 14.29 8.73 -13.06
CA THR A 95 14.67 7.52 -13.82
C THR A 95 13.74 7.21 -14.99
N GLY A 96 12.59 7.89 -15.10
CA GLY A 96 11.59 7.64 -16.15
C GLY A 96 10.46 6.69 -15.72
N VAL A 97 10.30 6.48 -14.41
CA VAL A 97 9.15 5.78 -13.83
C VAL A 97 7.87 6.59 -14.10
N GLU A 98 6.87 5.94 -14.68
CA GLU A 98 5.55 6.56 -14.86
C GLU A 98 4.71 6.41 -13.60
N VAL A 99 3.92 7.43 -13.27
CA VAL A 99 3.06 7.41 -12.09
C VAL A 99 1.64 7.83 -12.43
N LYS A 100 0.69 7.05 -11.97
CA LYS A 100 -0.75 7.31 -12.01
C LYS A 100 -1.27 7.43 -10.59
N THR A 101 -1.42 8.66 -10.10
CA THR A 101 -2.04 8.95 -8.80
C THR A 101 -3.56 8.87 -8.90
N ASP A 102 -4.22 8.90 -7.75
CA ASP A 102 -5.70 8.88 -7.63
C ASP A 102 -6.36 7.69 -8.35
N THR A 103 -5.59 6.62 -8.56
CA THR A 103 -6.00 5.43 -9.29
C THR A 103 -5.97 4.24 -8.35
N ALA A 104 -7.14 3.87 -7.83
CA ALA A 104 -7.29 2.65 -7.04
C ALA A 104 -7.42 1.43 -7.95
N VAL A 105 -6.78 0.33 -7.55
CA VAL A 105 -6.90 -0.97 -8.21
C VAL A 105 -7.79 -1.88 -7.37
N GLY A 106 -8.81 -2.48 -7.97
CA GLY A 106 -9.78 -3.31 -7.27
C GLY A 106 -11.01 -3.65 -8.11
N SER A 107 -12.06 -4.14 -7.45
CA SER A 107 -13.28 -4.65 -8.10
C SER A 107 -14.46 -3.68 -8.04
N GLU A 108 -14.31 -2.50 -7.44
CA GLU A 108 -15.40 -1.52 -7.35
C GLU A 108 -15.51 -0.66 -8.62
N PRO A 109 -16.71 -0.12 -8.93
CA PRO A 109 -16.89 0.80 -10.05
C PRO A 109 -15.94 2.01 -9.94
N GLY A 110 -15.22 2.31 -11.03
CA GLY A 110 -14.24 3.41 -11.08
C GLY A 110 -12.82 3.03 -10.65
N GLN A 111 -12.56 1.75 -10.35
CA GLN A 111 -11.21 1.22 -10.08
C GLN A 111 -10.66 0.48 -11.29
N VAL A 112 -9.34 0.46 -11.42
CA VAL A 112 -8.67 -0.36 -12.44
C VAL A 112 -8.79 -1.83 -12.04
N SER A 113 -9.32 -2.65 -12.96
CA SER A 113 -9.42 -4.09 -12.74
C SER A 113 -8.05 -4.77 -12.79
N MET A 114 -7.82 -5.73 -11.90
CA MET A 114 -6.63 -6.58 -11.92
C MET A 114 -6.50 -7.37 -13.23
N ASP A 115 -7.62 -7.77 -13.85
CA ASP A 115 -7.59 -8.51 -15.11
C ASP A 115 -7.10 -7.66 -16.27
N LEU A 116 -7.40 -6.36 -16.23
CA LEU A 116 -6.90 -5.40 -17.22
C LEU A 116 -5.39 -5.23 -17.08
N LEU A 117 -4.89 -5.06 -15.85
CA LEU A 117 -3.45 -4.95 -15.59
C LEU A 117 -2.68 -6.21 -16.02
N ARG A 118 -3.25 -7.40 -15.82
CA ARG A 118 -2.65 -8.67 -16.27
C ARG A 118 -2.60 -8.82 -17.79
N ARG A 119 -3.48 -8.13 -18.53
CA ARG A 119 -3.49 -8.16 -20.00
C ARG A 119 -2.57 -7.12 -20.60
N GLU A 120 -2.43 -5.96 -19.96
CA GLU A 120 -1.64 -4.84 -20.47
C GLU A 120 -0.15 -4.92 -20.09
N TYR A 121 0.18 -5.51 -18.94
CA TYR A 121 1.54 -5.56 -18.41
C TYR A 121 2.05 -7.00 -18.32
N ASP A 122 3.35 -7.18 -18.55
CA ASP A 122 4.01 -8.49 -18.48
C ASP A 122 4.09 -9.02 -17.05
N ALA A 123 4.18 -8.11 -16.07
CA ALA A 123 4.21 -8.45 -14.66
C ALA A 123 3.47 -7.39 -13.82
N VAL A 124 2.93 -7.84 -12.68
CA VAL A 124 2.26 -6.98 -11.71
C VAL A 124 2.89 -7.19 -10.34
N TYR A 125 3.37 -6.12 -9.72
CA TYR A 125 3.93 -6.12 -8.37
C TYR A 125 2.96 -5.45 -7.40
N ILE A 126 2.59 -6.14 -6.33
CA ILE A 126 1.58 -5.66 -5.37
C ILE A 126 2.28 -5.20 -4.10
N SER A 127 2.20 -3.91 -3.81
CA SER A 127 2.82 -3.25 -2.66
C SER A 127 1.86 -2.32 -1.91
N ILE A 128 0.60 -2.75 -1.76
CA ILE A 128 -0.47 -1.98 -1.09
C ILE A 128 -0.28 -1.83 0.42
N GLY A 129 0.64 -2.58 1.05
CA GLY A 129 0.86 -2.54 2.49
C GLY A 129 -0.37 -2.91 3.33
N ALA A 130 -0.30 -2.64 4.63
CA ALA A 130 -1.35 -2.96 5.59
C ALA A 130 -2.15 -1.69 5.97
N HIS A 131 -3.14 -1.34 5.15
CA HIS A 131 -4.01 -0.18 5.42
C HIS A 131 -5.20 -0.50 6.34
N THR A 132 -5.60 -1.76 6.38
CA THR A 132 -6.70 -2.26 7.18
C THR A 132 -6.16 -2.98 8.42
N GLN A 133 -6.82 -2.71 9.56
CA GLN A 133 -6.64 -3.30 10.88
C GLN A 133 -5.68 -2.58 11.84
N ILE A 134 -6.27 -1.66 12.60
CA ILE A 134 -5.97 -1.56 14.02
C ILE A 134 -6.73 -2.72 14.67
N ARG A 135 -6.04 -3.69 15.29
CA ARG A 135 -6.72 -4.73 16.08
C ARG A 135 -7.60 -4.03 17.12
N ARG A 136 -8.91 -4.08 16.92
CA ARG A 136 -9.87 -3.44 17.81
C ARG A 136 -10.11 -4.40 18.95
N TRP A 137 -9.55 -4.08 20.12
CA TRP A 137 -9.96 -4.72 21.35
C TRP A 137 -11.40 -4.33 21.65
N GLU A 138 -12.26 -5.34 21.85
CA GLU A 138 -13.66 -5.15 22.17
C GLU A 138 -13.77 -4.75 23.65
N LEU A 139 -13.47 -3.48 23.91
CA LEU A 139 -13.61 -2.88 25.24
C LEU A 139 -15.07 -2.46 25.44
N ARG A 140 -15.71 -3.01 26.48
CA ARG A 140 -17.08 -2.65 26.89
C ARG A 140 -17.16 -1.14 27.12
N GLY A 141 -18.04 -0.44 26.40
CA GLY A 141 -18.29 1.00 26.55
C GLY A 141 -17.69 1.92 25.47
N ARG A 142 -16.96 1.40 24.47
CA ARG A 142 -16.48 2.23 23.35
C ARG A 142 -17.62 2.46 22.34
N MET A 143 -18.04 3.71 22.16
CA MET A 143 -19.03 4.06 21.14
C MET A 143 -18.60 3.57 19.74
N PRO A 144 -19.48 2.91 18.98
CA PRO A 144 -19.21 2.60 17.59
C PRO A 144 -19.04 3.91 16.82
N ARG A 145 -17.99 4.03 16.01
CA ARG A 145 -17.89 5.13 15.05
C ARG A 145 -19.13 5.03 14.16
N ALA A 146 -19.92 6.09 14.09
CA ALA A 146 -21.04 6.20 13.17
C ALA A 146 -20.54 5.91 11.75
N SER A 147 -20.76 4.69 11.27
CA SER A 147 -20.69 4.42 9.85
C SER A 147 -21.90 5.11 9.25
N SER A 148 -21.65 6.09 8.40
CA SER A 148 -22.61 6.63 7.45
C SER A 148 -23.09 5.50 6.53
N ARG A 149 -23.98 4.65 7.04
CA ARG A 149 -24.94 3.88 6.29
C ARG A 149 -26.27 4.15 6.97
N LEU A 150 -26.95 5.16 6.45
CA LEU A 150 -28.41 5.23 6.48
C LEU A 150 -28.96 3.86 6.11
N TRP A 151 -29.44 3.12 7.11
CA TRP A 151 -30.55 2.21 6.93
C TRP A 151 -31.60 2.64 7.94
N LYS A 152 -32.62 3.33 7.41
CA LYS A 152 -33.86 3.66 8.12
C LYS A 152 -34.45 2.34 8.63
N CYS A 153 -34.52 2.18 9.94
CA CYS A 153 -35.51 1.28 10.52
C CYS A 153 -36.81 2.08 10.57
N SER A 154 -37.68 1.89 9.58
CA SER A 154 -39.04 2.43 9.65
C SER A 154 -39.81 1.58 10.65
N GLU A 155 -40.06 2.15 11.83
CA GLU A 155 -41.09 1.66 12.74
C GLU A 155 -42.46 1.80 12.07
N ARG A 156 -43.16 0.68 11.96
CA ARG A 156 -44.62 0.54 11.86
C ARG A 156 -44.92 -0.86 12.38
N SER A 157 -45.23 -0.96 13.68
CA SER A 157 -46.57 -0.94 14.27
C SER A 157 -47.21 -2.33 14.26
N ASP A 158 -47.32 -2.87 15.48
CA ASP A 158 -48.37 -3.73 15.99
C ASP A 158 -48.57 -5.14 15.41
N ALA A 159 -48.51 -6.08 16.35
CA ALA A 159 -49.27 -7.33 16.50
C ALA A 159 -49.42 -8.29 15.31
N ASP A 160 -49.35 -9.58 15.66
CA ASP A 160 -49.80 -10.74 14.89
C ASP A 160 -48.81 -11.38 13.89
N GLY A 161 -48.05 -12.32 14.44
CA GLY A 161 -47.67 -13.62 13.87
C GLY A 161 -47.14 -13.71 12.43
N CYS A 162 -45.88 -14.15 12.27
CA CYS A 162 -45.56 -15.20 11.30
C CYS A 162 -44.16 -15.80 11.54
N LEU A 163 -44.18 -17.07 11.97
CA LEU A 163 -43.21 -18.15 11.83
C LEU A 163 -41.82 -17.85 11.20
N ILE A 164 -40.76 -18.00 12.00
CA ILE A 164 -39.42 -18.34 11.51
C ILE A 164 -39.12 -19.76 12.02
N SER A 165 -39.28 -20.73 11.12
CA SER A 165 -38.85 -22.12 11.31
C SER A 165 -37.32 -22.20 11.41
N GLN A 166 -36.85 -23.03 12.33
CA GLN A 166 -35.46 -23.46 12.43
C GLN A 166 -35.05 -24.26 11.19
N GLU A 167 -33.79 -24.13 10.79
CA GLU A 167 -32.99 -25.31 10.47
C GLU A 167 -31.54 -25.08 10.92
N ARG A 168 -31.07 -25.99 11.77
CA ARG A 168 -29.67 -26.19 12.16
C ARG A 168 -29.06 -27.23 11.22
N GLU A 169 -27.77 -27.06 10.95
CA GLU A 169 -26.72 -28.04 10.57
C GLU A 169 -25.94 -27.50 9.36
N SER A 170 -24.65 -27.74 9.17
CA SER A 170 -23.52 -28.19 9.97
C SER A 170 -22.31 -27.87 9.09
N VAL A 171 -21.23 -27.29 9.62
CA VAL A 171 -19.96 -27.21 8.87
C VAL A 171 -18.87 -27.82 9.72
N SER A 172 -18.58 -29.06 9.36
CA SER A 172 -17.47 -29.90 9.79
C SER A 172 -16.13 -29.18 9.64
N SER A 173 -15.34 -29.21 10.71
CA SER A 173 -13.94 -28.78 10.74
C SER A 173 -13.05 -29.82 10.07
N ALA A 174 -12.63 -29.57 8.84
CA ALA A 174 -11.50 -30.26 8.22
C ALA A 174 -10.24 -29.39 8.35
N ALA A 175 -9.43 -29.68 9.36
CA ALA A 175 -8.07 -29.18 9.47
C ALA A 175 -7.18 -29.93 8.48
N ALA A 176 -6.69 -29.26 7.44
CA ALA A 176 -5.66 -29.77 6.55
C ALA A 176 -4.29 -29.29 7.03
N THR A 177 -3.54 -30.19 7.67
CA THR A 177 -2.12 -30.05 7.98
C THR A 177 -1.30 -30.33 6.72
N TRP A 178 -0.39 -29.41 6.38
CA TRP A 178 0.60 -29.61 5.32
C TRP A 178 1.92 -30.11 5.94
N PRO A 179 2.51 -31.21 5.47
CA PRO A 179 3.82 -31.67 5.92
C PRO A 179 4.94 -30.90 5.23
N TRP A 180 5.94 -30.53 6.02
CA TRP A 180 7.23 -30.03 5.55
C TRP A 180 8.12 -31.22 5.19
N THR A 181 8.60 -31.23 3.95
CA THR A 181 9.80 -31.92 3.47
C THR A 181 10.61 -30.92 2.67
#